data_AF-A0A357CTT8-F1
#
_entry.id   AF-A0A357CTT8-F1
#
_cell.length_a   1.000
_cell.length_b   1.000
_cell.length_c   1.000
_cell.angle_alpha   90.00
_cell.angle_beta   90.00
_cell.angle_gamma   90.00
#
_symmetry.space_group_name_H-M   'P 1'
#
loop_
_entity.id
_entity.type
_entity.pdbx_description
1 polymer ?
#
loop_
_entity_poly.entity_id
_entity_poly.type
_entity_poly.pdbx_seq_one_letter_code
_entity_poly.pdbx_strand_id
1 'polypeptide(L)'
;MVSAFYFDVKDGVHVCKGVPASPGIVIGKALVLSKKQVQIPKRTVENPAAEINRFHQALEQAKTRVDDLISSANAQQQPQTAEIFGAHLLILEDPELLTGVETMITTEKVNAEFALETKLHFFINLLAQTDNAYMQERVADLKDVGNHILLFLSGDKPGKLQQVPADSIIVAADLTPSDTARLPLEQVCGFVTELGGPTSHTAIIARSLELPAIVGAAGITTRVKNGDLLIVDGGQGVVIINPDSQTTKAYRRKQEKEQQQKQKLASLIDSPAQTKDGLQMTLLANIGEPWE
;
A
#
# COMPACT_ATOMS: atom_id res chain seq x y z
N MET A 1 3.89 11.49 23.01
CA MET A 1 3.61 12.92 22.80
C MET A 1 3.62 13.15 21.29
N VAL A 2 2.45 13.02 20.64
CA VAL A 2 2.33 12.97 19.18
C VAL A 2 2.51 14.39 18.64
N SER A 3 3.63 14.62 17.94
CA SER A 3 3.90 15.87 17.23
C SER A 3 2.83 16.08 16.16
N ALA A 4 1.96 17.07 16.37
CA ALA A 4 0.98 17.51 15.39
C ALA A 4 1.69 17.92 14.09
N PHE A 5 1.48 17.17 13.01
CA PHE A 5 1.95 17.52 11.67
C PHE A 5 1.22 18.80 11.23
N TYR A 6 1.96 19.90 11.19
CA TYR A 6 1.46 21.23 10.86
C TYR A 6 0.99 21.32 9.41
N PHE A 7 -0.21 21.86 9.22
CA PHE A 7 -0.69 22.40 7.96
C PHE A 7 -0.37 23.89 7.94
N ASP A 8 0.34 24.35 6.91
CA ASP A 8 0.63 25.77 6.74
C ASP A 8 -0.04 26.24 5.44
N VAL A 9 -0.90 27.27 5.54
CA VAL A 9 -1.40 27.98 4.37
C VAL A 9 -0.36 29.05 4.07
N LYS A 10 0.72 28.68 3.40
CA LYS A 10 1.65 29.67 2.85
C LYS A 10 1.08 30.19 1.54
N ASP A 11 0.79 31.49 1.51
CA ASP A 11 0.46 32.23 0.29
C ASP A 11 -0.75 31.69 -0.51
N GLY A 12 -1.75 31.11 0.19
CA GLY A 12 -2.95 30.54 -0.44
C GLY A 12 -2.77 29.13 -1.01
N VAL A 13 -1.62 28.50 -0.80
CA VAL A 13 -1.31 27.15 -1.24
C VAL A 13 -1.52 26.17 -0.08
N HIS A 14 -2.26 25.08 -0.32
CA HIS A 14 -2.52 24.05 0.68
C HIS A 14 -1.37 23.05 0.75
N VAL A 15 -0.66 23.05 1.88
CA VAL A 15 0.48 22.14 2.12
C VAL A 15 0.12 21.13 3.20
N CYS A 16 0.39 19.85 2.92
CA CYS A 16 0.30 18.74 3.86
C CYS A 16 1.70 18.14 4.07
N LYS A 17 1.98 17.69 5.28
CA LYS A 17 3.21 16.98 5.62
C LYS A 17 2.91 15.55 6.04
N GLY A 18 3.80 14.66 5.64
CA GLY A 18 3.84 13.28 6.10
C GLY A 18 5.28 12.83 6.34
N VAL A 19 5.45 11.53 6.41
CA VAL A 19 6.74 10.87 6.55
C VAL A 19 7.30 10.54 5.17
N PRO A 20 8.52 10.99 4.83
CA PRO A 20 9.24 10.57 3.63
C PRO A 20 9.33 9.04 3.55
N ALA A 21 8.78 8.43 2.50
CA ALA A 21 8.85 6.99 2.29
C ALA A 21 9.79 6.63 1.15
N SER A 22 9.66 7.32 0.01
CA SER A 22 10.52 7.15 -1.16
C SER A 22 10.87 8.52 -1.76
N PRO A 23 12.16 8.82 -2.02
CA PRO A 23 12.59 10.15 -2.43
C PRO A 23 12.18 10.50 -3.86
N GLY A 24 12.34 11.79 -4.20
CA GLY A 24 12.09 12.34 -5.53
C GLY A 24 10.90 13.29 -5.57
N ILE A 25 10.81 14.05 -6.66
CA ILE A 25 9.76 15.05 -6.88
C ILE A 25 8.91 14.66 -8.09
N VAL A 26 7.59 14.66 -7.90
CA VAL A 26 6.64 14.44 -8.98
C VAL A 26 5.51 15.48 -8.96
N ILE A 27 5.00 15.79 -10.15
CA ILE A 27 3.86 16.69 -10.37
C ILE A 27 2.85 15.93 -11.22
N GLY A 28 1.65 15.70 -10.69
CA GLY A 28 0.68 14.80 -11.32
C GLY A 28 -0.75 15.05 -10.85
N LYS A 29 -1.69 14.29 -11.41
CA LYS A 29 -3.12 14.39 -11.06
C LYS A 29 -3.48 13.41 -9.95
N ALA A 30 -4.22 13.87 -8.96
CA ALA A 30 -4.67 13.02 -7.87
C ALA A 30 -5.68 11.98 -8.35
N LEU A 31 -5.48 10.72 -7.96
CA LEU A 31 -6.48 9.66 -7.98
C LEU A 31 -6.68 9.18 -6.54
N VAL A 32 -7.81 9.56 -5.95
CA VAL A 32 -8.18 9.23 -4.58
C VAL A 32 -8.87 7.87 -4.54
N LEU A 33 -8.25 6.92 -3.86
CA LEU A 33 -8.78 5.59 -3.61
C LEU A 33 -9.54 5.59 -2.27
N SER A 34 -10.86 5.73 -2.35
CA SER A 34 -11.73 5.59 -1.18
C SER A 34 -12.20 4.14 -1.03
N LYS A 35 -11.87 3.50 0.10
CA LYS A 35 -12.52 2.25 0.50
C LYS A 35 -13.93 2.58 0.99
N LYS A 36 -14.96 2.15 0.26
CA LYS A 36 -16.32 2.16 0.83
C LYS A 36 -16.35 1.15 1.97
N GLN A 37 -16.64 1.59 3.19
CA GLN A 37 -16.97 0.66 4.27
C GLN A 37 -18.28 -0.03 3.89
N VAL A 38 -18.18 -1.29 3.46
CA VAL A 38 -19.32 -2.16 3.27
C VAL A 38 -19.69 -2.68 4.65
N GLN A 39 -20.83 -2.26 5.19
CA GLN A 39 -21.35 -2.86 6.42
C GLN A 39 -21.86 -4.26 6.08
N ILE A 40 -21.32 -5.28 6.74
CA ILE A 40 -21.78 -6.66 6.56
C ILE A 40 -22.95 -6.90 7.52
N PRO A 41 -24.20 -7.04 7.01
CA PRO A 41 -25.34 -7.27 7.88
C PRO A 41 -25.29 -8.68 8.47
N LYS A 42 -25.54 -8.79 9.78
CA LYS A 42 -25.79 -10.08 10.45
C LYS A 42 -27.11 -10.65 9.94
N ARG A 43 -27.05 -11.81 9.30
CA ARG A 43 -28.21 -12.56 8.80
C ARG A 43 -28.26 -13.93 9.48
N THR A 44 -29.46 -14.36 9.83
CA THR A 44 -29.68 -15.71 10.34
C THR A 44 -29.67 -16.72 9.21
N VAL A 45 -28.99 -17.84 9.43
CA VAL A 45 -28.82 -18.94 8.48
C VAL A 45 -29.64 -20.14 8.97
N GLU A 46 -30.50 -20.66 8.10
CA GLU A 46 -31.33 -21.84 8.41
C GLU A 46 -30.55 -23.15 8.30
N ASN A 47 -29.61 -23.23 7.35
CA ASN A 47 -28.77 -24.40 7.11
C ASN A 47 -27.28 -24.07 7.27
N PRO A 48 -26.72 -24.21 8.49
CA PRO A 48 -25.31 -23.94 8.75
C PRO A 48 -24.35 -24.77 7.88
N ALA A 49 -24.70 -26.01 7.55
CA ALA A 49 -23.84 -26.87 6.73
C ALA A 49 -23.69 -26.34 5.29
N ALA A 50 -24.78 -25.83 4.71
CA ALA A 50 -24.72 -25.17 3.40
C ALA A 50 -23.88 -23.87 3.45
N GLU A 51 -23.96 -23.11 4.54
CA GLU A 51 -23.19 -21.88 4.69
C GLU A 51 -21.69 -22.14 4.92
N ILE A 52 -21.34 -23.21 5.64
CA ILE A 52 -19.94 -23.66 5.78
C ILE A 52 -19.38 -24.06 4.41
N ASN A 53 -20.14 -24.81 3.61
CA ASN A 53 -19.72 -25.14 2.24
C ASN A 53 -19.51 -23.88 1.38
N ARG A 54 -20.39 -22.87 1.52
CA ARG A 54 -20.23 -21.58 0.83
C ARG A 54 -18.96 -20.85 1.28
N PHE A 55 -18.65 -20.88 2.57
CA PHE A 55 -17.42 -20.34 3.12
C PHE A 55 -16.17 -21.05 2.56
N HIS A 56 -16.15 -22.38 2.56
CA HIS A 56 -15.03 -23.16 2.00
C HIS A 56 -14.82 -22.90 0.51
N GLN A 57 -15.90 -22.77 -0.27
CA GLN A 57 -15.78 -22.42 -1.69
C GLN A 57 -15.14 -21.04 -1.89
N ALA A 58 -15.55 -20.04 -1.09
CA ALA A 58 -14.95 -18.71 -1.14
C ALA A 58 -13.49 -18.72 -0.68
N LEU A 59 -13.14 -19.56 0.31
CA LEU A 59 -11.78 -19.73 0.79
C LEU A 59 -10.85 -20.32 -0.29
N GLU A 60 -11.28 -21.38 -0.98
CA GLU A 60 -10.48 -21.98 -2.06
C GLU A 60 -10.30 -21.02 -3.24
N GLN A 61 -11.32 -20.20 -3.55
CA GLN A 61 -11.20 -19.12 -4.52
C GLN A 61 -10.22 -18.03 -4.07
N ALA A 62 -10.22 -17.68 -2.78
CA ALA A 62 -9.28 -16.75 -2.18
C ALA A 62 -7.83 -17.25 -2.26
N LYS A 63 -7.57 -18.52 -1.91
CA LYS A 63 -6.25 -19.14 -2.02
C LYS A 63 -5.74 -19.13 -3.46
N THR A 64 -6.55 -19.63 -4.40
CA THR A 64 -6.22 -19.61 -5.83
C THR A 64 -5.85 -18.21 -6.31
N ARG A 65 -6.62 -17.20 -5.90
CA ARG A 65 -6.34 -15.80 -6.23
C ARG A 65 -5.02 -15.30 -5.65
N VAL A 66 -4.66 -15.69 -4.43
CA VAL A 66 -3.38 -15.31 -3.81
C VAL A 66 -2.21 -15.99 -4.52
N ASP A 67 -2.35 -17.27 -4.90
CA ASP A 67 -1.35 -17.97 -5.73
C ASP A 67 -1.13 -17.30 -7.09
N ASP A 68 -2.20 -16.82 -7.74
CA ASP A 68 -2.10 -16.05 -8.98
C ASP A 68 -1.33 -14.72 -8.77
N LEU A 69 -1.50 -14.07 -7.61
CA LEU A 69 -0.79 -12.85 -7.25
C LEU A 69 0.70 -13.12 -6.98
N ILE A 70 1.03 -14.21 -6.28
CA ILE A 70 2.41 -14.68 -6.08
C ILE A 70 3.07 -14.92 -7.45
N SER A 71 2.39 -15.66 -8.33
CA SER A 71 2.88 -15.99 -9.66
C SER A 71 3.11 -14.72 -10.51
N SER A 72 2.18 -13.77 -10.45
CA SER A 72 2.28 -12.50 -11.15
C SER A 72 3.43 -11.62 -10.64
N ALA A 73 3.61 -11.55 -9.32
CA ALA A 73 4.71 -10.80 -8.69
C ALA A 73 6.08 -11.39 -9.08
N ASN A 74 6.20 -12.73 -9.08
CA ASN A 74 7.42 -13.41 -9.53
C ASN A 74 7.70 -13.16 -11.01
N ALA A 75 6.68 -13.19 -11.88
CA ALA A 75 6.83 -12.88 -13.30
C ALA A 75 7.29 -11.43 -13.55
N GLN A 76 6.90 -10.49 -12.67
CA GLN A 76 7.31 -9.09 -12.69
C GLN A 76 8.64 -8.83 -11.94
N GLN A 77 9.34 -9.87 -11.49
CA GLN A 77 10.58 -9.77 -10.71
C GLN A 77 10.42 -8.92 -9.43
N GLN A 78 9.29 -9.09 -8.73
CA GLN A 78 8.98 -8.44 -7.46
C GLN A 78 8.98 -9.46 -6.30
N PRO A 79 10.16 -9.96 -5.88
CA PRO A 79 10.26 -11.03 -4.88
C PRO A 79 9.69 -10.63 -3.51
N GLN A 80 9.89 -9.40 -3.08
CA GLN A 80 9.34 -8.88 -1.82
C GLN A 80 7.80 -8.90 -1.83
N THR A 81 7.19 -8.52 -2.96
CA THR A 81 5.73 -8.59 -3.15
C THR A 81 5.24 -10.05 -3.09
N ALA A 82 5.96 -10.98 -3.71
CA ALA A 82 5.61 -12.40 -3.68
C ALA A 82 5.69 -12.99 -2.26
N GLU A 83 6.71 -12.61 -1.47
CA GLU A 83 6.87 -13.05 -0.08
C GLU A 83 5.69 -12.60 0.80
N ILE A 84 5.23 -11.36 0.61
CA ILE A 84 4.07 -10.81 1.33
C ILE A 84 2.81 -11.66 1.04
N PHE A 85 2.55 -11.96 -0.22
CA PHE A 85 1.41 -12.82 -0.59
C PHE A 85 1.58 -14.27 -0.11
N GLY A 86 2.82 -14.77 -0.04
CA GLY A 86 3.12 -16.05 0.60
C GLY A 86 2.70 -16.07 2.07
N ALA A 87 2.97 -14.99 2.82
CA ALA A 87 2.48 -14.86 4.19
C ALA A 87 0.95 -14.79 4.27
N HIS A 88 0.28 -14.16 3.30
CA HIS A 88 -1.19 -14.13 3.23
C HIS A 88 -1.78 -15.52 3.02
N LEU A 89 -1.14 -16.36 2.19
CA LEU A 89 -1.56 -17.74 1.98
C LEU A 89 -1.50 -18.56 3.27
N LEU A 90 -0.43 -18.40 4.06
CA LEU A 90 -0.31 -19.06 5.36
C LEU A 90 -1.44 -18.67 6.33
N ILE A 91 -1.88 -17.40 6.31
CA ILE A 91 -3.00 -16.93 7.14
C ILE A 91 -4.33 -17.53 6.64
N LEU A 92 -4.52 -17.66 5.33
CA LEU A 92 -5.71 -18.32 4.75
C LEU A 92 -5.81 -19.81 5.11
N GLU A 93 -4.69 -20.44 5.47
CA GLU A 93 -4.62 -21.83 5.88
C GLU A 93 -4.65 -22.02 7.39
N ASP A 94 -4.70 -20.94 8.18
CA ASP A 94 -4.66 -20.99 9.64
C ASP A 94 -5.89 -21.72 10.22
N PRO A 95 -5.72 -22.92 10.83
CA PRO A 95 -6.83 -23.67 11.39
C PRO A 95 -7.59 -22.93 12.50
N GLU A 96 -6.93 -22.03 13.24
CA GLU A 96 -7.57 -21.28 14.34
C GLU A 96 -8.61 -20.29 13.80
N LEU A 97 -8.26 -19.58 12.73
CA LEU A 97 -9.19 -18.68 12.03
C LEU A 97 -10.35 -19.47 11.41
N LEU A 98 -10.04 -20.52 10.65
CA LEU A 98 -11.04 -21.32 9.91
C LEU A 98 -12.04 -21.99 10.86
N THR A 99 -11.54 -22.71 11.87
CA THR A 99 -12.38 -23.36 12.88
C THR A 99 -13.20 -22.34 13.66
N GLY A 100 -12.63 -21.17 13.94
CA GLY A 100 -13.32 -20.08 14.60
C GLY A 100 -14.54 -19.58 13.82
N VAL A 101 -14.40 -19.42 12.49
CA VAL A 101 -15.50 -19.02 11.60
C VAL A 101 -16.57 -20.10 11.53
N GLU A 102 -16.18 -21.35 11.29
CA GLU A 102 -17.11 -22.49 11.20
C GLU A 102 -17.92 -22.71 12.49
N THR A 103 -17.25 -22.58 13.63
CA THR A 103 -17.89 -22.69 14.95
C THR A 103 -18.95 -21.61 15.11
N MET A 104 -18.64 -20.36 14.73
CA MET A 104 -19.59 -19.25 14.82
C MET A 104 -20.79 -19.43 13.89
N ILE A 105 -20.58 -19.87 12.65
CA ILE A 105 -21.68 -20.20 11.71
C ILE A 105 -22.58 -21.29 12.31
N THR A 106 -22.00 -22.35 12.89
CA THR A 106 -22.76 -23.48 13.44
C THR A 106 -23.54 -23.12 14.68
N THR A 107 -22.88 -22.46 15.64
CA THR A 107 -23.42 -22.22 16.99
C THR A 107 -24.35 -21.01 17.02
N GLU A 108 -24.00 -19.92 16.34
CA GLU A 108 -24.80 -18.70 16.31
C GLU A 108 -25.76 -18.63 15.12
N LYS A 109 -25.65 -19.57 14.17
CA LYS A 109 -26.48 -19.62 12.95
C LYS A 109 -26.44 -18.32 12.16
N VAL A 110 -25.23 -17.81 11.93
CA VAL A 110 -24.97 -16.55 11.22
C VAL A 110 -24.35 -16.79 9.84
N ASN A 111 -24.48 -15.81 8.95
CA ASN A 111 -23.84 -15.84 7.64
C ASN A 111 -22.31 -15.74 7.72
N ALA A 112 -21.63 -16.34 6.73
CA ALA A 112 -20.18 -16.48 6.65
C ALA A 112 -19.44 -15.13 6.66
N GLU A 113 -19.98 -14.12 5.97
CA GLU A 113 -19.35 -12.79 5.95
C GLU A 113 -19.26 -12.19 7.36
N PHE A 114 -20.36 -12.31 8.13
CA PHE A 114 -20.43 -11.76 9.48
C PHE A 114 -19.53 -12.54 10.44
N ALA A 115 -19.51 -13.88 10.32
CA ALA A 115 -18.64 -14.74 11.13
C ALA A 115 -17.15 -14.44 10.88
N LEU A 116 -16.76 -14.32 9.61
CA LEU A 116 -15.40 -13.98 9.20
C LEU A 116 -14.99 -12.60 9.71
N GLU A 117 -15.78 -11.56 9.46
CA GLU A 117 -15.48 -10.20 9.92
C GLU A 117 -15.33 -10.14 11.45
N THR A 118 -16.21 -10.84 12.18
CA THR A 118 -16.14 -10.88 13.64
C THR A 118 -14.85 -11.53 14.13
N LYS A 119 -14.43 -12.65 13.52
CA LYS A 119 -13.19 -13.34 13.90
C LYS A 119 -11.95 -12.56 13.53
N LEU A 120 -11.92 -11.94 12.34
CA LEU A 120 -10.84 -11.04 11.96
C LEU A 120 -10.73 -9.86 12.90
N HIS A 121 -11.85 -9.20 13.26
CA HIS A 121 -11.84 -8.12 14.23
C HIS A 121 -11.31 -8.54 15.61
N PHE A 122 -11.62 -9.77 16.06
CA PHE A 122 -11.06 -10.30 17.29
C PHE A 122 -9.52 -10.39 17.23
N PHE A 123 -8.95 -11.00 16.19
CA PHE A 123 -7.49 -11.10 16.03
C PHE A 123 -6.82 -9.74 15.82
N ILE A 124 -7.44 -8.86 15.03
CA ILE A 124 -6.98 -7.48 14.82
C ILE A 124 -6.90 -6.74 16.16
N ASN A 125 -7.93 -6.84 17.00
CA ASN A 125 -7.94 -6.18 18.30
C ASN A 125 -6.87 -6.75 19.25
N LEU A 126 -6.63 -8.06 19.20
CA LEU A 126 -5.58 -8.70 19.98
C LEU A 126 -4.19 -8.19 19.59
N LEU A 127 -3.91 -8.09 18.29
CA LEU A 127 -2.63 -7.58 17.77
C LEU A 127 -2.47 -6.07 18.02
N ALA A 128 -3.54 -5.29 17.84
CA ALA A 128 -3.53 -3.84 18.03
C ALA A 128 -3.27 -3.40 19.47
N GLN A 129 -3.52 -4.28 20.46
CA GLN A 129 -3.18 -4.03 21.87
C GLN A 129 -1.69 -4.20 22.17
N THR A 130 -0.89 -4.65 21.21
CA THR A 130 0.57 -4.79 21.36
C THR A 130 1.28 -3.54 20.86
N ASP A 131 2.19 -2.97 21.65
CA ASP A 131 3.01 -1.78 21.28
C ASP A 131 4.13 -2.09 20.27
N ASN A 132 4.03 -3.19 19.52
CA ASN A 132 5.04 -3.63 18.58
C ASN A 132 4.67 -3.22 17.14
N ALA A 133 5.49 -2.36 16.52
CA ALA A 133 5.29 -1.89 15.15
C ALA A 133 5.15 -3.05 14.14
N TYR A 134 5.89 -4.14 14.32
CA TYR A 134 5.77 -5.34 13.48
C TYR A 134 4.38 -5.99 13.60
N MET A 135 3.82 -6.05 14.80
CA MET A 135 2.47 -6.58 15.02
C MET A 135 1.38 -5.66 14.44
N GLN A 136 1.63 -4.35 14.40
CA GLN A 136 0.73 -3.41 13.75
C GLN A 136 0.74 -3.56 12.22
N GLU A 137 1.87 -3.93 11.62
CA GLU A 137 1.94 -4.28 10.19
C GLU A 137 1.12 -5.55 9.89
N ARG A 138 1.12 -6.55 10.78
CA ARG A 138 0.27 -7.77 10.67
C ARG A 138 -1.24 -7.51 10.72
N VAL A 139 -1.67 -6.42 11.34
CA VAL A 139 -3.09 -6.02 11.32
C VAL A 139 -3.56 -5.70 9.89
N ALA A 140 -2.70 -5.05 9.09
CA ALA A 140 -3.03 -4.75 7.70
C ALA A 140 -3.11 -6.04 6.86
N ASP A 141 -2.20 -6.99 7.08
CA ASP A 141 -2.22 -8.30 6.42
C ASP A 141 -3.50 -9.08 6.69
N LEU A 142 -3.93 -9.17 7.96
CA LEU A 142 -5.17 -9.85 8.32
C LEU A 142 -6.40 -9.21 7.67
N LYS A 143 -6.42 -7.87 7.57
CA LYS A 143 -7.48 -7.16 6.85
C LYS A 143 -7.47 -7.51 5.37
N ASP A 144 -6.29 -7.56 4.75
CA ASP A 144 -6.16 -7.89 3.32
C ASP A 144 -6.62 -9.32 3.03
N VAL A 145 -6.16 -10.28 3.85
CA VAL A 145 -6.59 -11.69 3.81
C VAL A 145 -8.10 -11.82 3.93
N GLY A 146 -8.70 -11.12 4.89
CA GLY A 146 -10.15 -11.07 5.05
C GLY A 146 -10.88 -10.58 3.81
N ASN A 147 -10.35 -9.53 3.16
CA ASN A 147 -10.93 -8.98 1.95
C ASN A 147 -10.90 -9.98 0.78
N HIS A 148 -9.88 -10.85 0.69
CA HIS A 148 -9.86 -11.89 -0.35
C HIS A 148 -11.06 -12.84 -0.22
N ILE A 149 -11.37 -13.31 0.98
CA ILE A 149 -12.50 -14.23 1.20
C ILE A 149 -13.83 -13.47 1.03
N LEU A 150 -13.95 -12.27 1.60
CA LEU A 150 -15.16 -11.44 1.54
C LEU A 150 -15.55 -11.08 0.10
N LEU A 151 -14.58 -10.87 -0.79
CA LEU A 151 -14.80 -10.64 -2.21
C LEU A 151 -15.67 -11.75 -2.82
N PHE A 152 -15.28 -13.01 -2.61
CA PHE A 152 -15.97 -14.16 -3.16
C PHE A 152 -17.29 -14.46 -2.44
N LEU A 153 -17.35 -14.26 -1.12
CA LEU A 153 -18.60 -14.41 -0.36
C LEU A 153 -19.68 -13.41 -0.80
N SER A 154 -19.28 -12.19 -1.16
CA SER A 154 -20.20 -11.14 -1.62
C SER A 154 -20.72 -11.41 -3.05
N GLY A 155 -20.18 -12.41 -3.75
CA GLY A 155 -20.44 -12.64 -5.17
C GLY A 155 -19.82 -11.56 -6.07
N ASP A 156 -19.00 -10.68 -5.48
CA ASP A 156 -18.27 -9.66 -6.21
C ASP A 156 -17.12 -10.33 -6.97
N LYS A 157 -16.95 -9.91 -8.22
CA LYS A 157 -15.75 -10.28 -8.96
C LYS A 157 -14.64 -9.31 -8.55
N PRO A 158 -13.36 -9.74 -8.55
CA PRO A 158 -12.26 -8.80 -8.44
C PRO A 158 -12.49 -7.68 -9.45
N GLY A 159 -12.71 -6.46 -8.94
CA GLY A 159 -13.16 -5.35 -9.77
C GLY A 159 -12.22 -5.16 -10.96
N LYS A 160 -12.76 -4.69 -12.08
CA LYS A 160 -11.92 -4.29 -13.22
C LYS A 160 -10.82 -3.35 -12.74
N LEU A 161 -9.62 -3.49 -13.31
CA LEU A 161 -8.52 -2.53 -13.15
C LEU A 161 -9.12 -1.13 -13.18
N GLN A 162 -8.89 -0.35 -12.12
CA GLN A 162 -9.29 1.04 -12.12
C GLN A 162 -8.59 1.68 -13.33
N GLN A 163 -9.34 2.40 -14.16
CA GLN A 163 -8.73 3.24 -15.16
C GLN A 163 -7.97 4.33 -14.40
N VAL A 164 -6.66 4.15 -14.27
CA VAL A 164 -5.75 5.13 -13.70
C VAL A 164 -5.25 5.96 -14.86
N PRO A 165 -5.56 7.26 -14.96
CA PRO A 165 -4.99 8.11 -16.00
C PRO A 165 -3.46 8.13 -15.93
N ALA A 166 -2.79 8.41 -17.05
CA ALA A 166 -1.35 8.62 -17.04
C ALA A 166 -0.92 9.74 -16.08
N ASP A 167 0.27 9.61 -15.50
CA ASP A 167 0.85 10.55 -14.52
C ASP A 167 -0.05 10.80 -13.29
N SER A 168 -0.70 9.73 -12.80
CA SER A 168 -1.54 9.78 -11.61
C SER A 168 -0.73 9.65 -10.33
N ILE A 169 -1.07 10.48 -9.34
CA ILE A 169 -0.60 10.36 -7.96
C ILE A 169 -1.71 9.69 -7.16
N ILE A 170 -1.43 8.49 -6.64
CA ILE A 170 -2.39 7.71 -5.87
C ILE A 170 -2.48 8.30 -4.47
N VAL A 171 -3.69 8.65 -4.04
CA VAL A 171 -3.99 9.16 -2.70
C VAL A 171 -4.94 8.19 -2.01
N ALA A 172 -4.55 7.63 -0.87
CA ALA A 172 -5.37 6.65 -0.16
C ALA A 172 -5.26 6.81 1.37
N ALA A 173 -6.21 6.24 2.10
CA ALA A 173 -6.07 6.15 3.56
C ALA A 173 -4.93 5.18 3.90
N ASP A 174 -4.93 4.04 3.23
CA ASP A 174 -3.92 3.00 3.28
C ASP A 174 -3.99 2.20 1.96
N LEU A 175 -2.89 1.57 1.57
CA LEU A 175 -2.83 0.68 0.41
C LEU A 175 -2.36 -0.69 0.88
N THR A 176 -3.19 -1.71 0.65
CA THR A 176 -2.76 -3.08 0.90
C THR A 176 -1.90 -3.60 -0.26
N PRO A 177 -1.13 -4.69 -0.03
CA PRO A 177 -0.45 -5.40 -1.11
C PRO A 177 -1.41 -5.76 -2.26
N SER A 178 -2.63 -6.19 -1.95
CA SER A 178 -3.64 -6.48 -2.97
C SER A 178 -4.14 -5.26 -3.74
N ASP A 179 -4.23 -4.10 -3.09
CA ASP A 179 -4.60 -2.85 -3.76
C ASP A 179 -3.51 -2.45 -4.75
N THR A 180 -2.25 -2.46 -4.32
CA THR A 180 -1.09 -2.07 -5.14
C THR A 180 -0.85 -3.01 -6.31
N ALA A 181 -0.98 -4.32 -6.13
CA ALA A 181 -0.83 -5.31 -7.20
C ALA A 181 -1.86 -5.16 -8.33
N ARG A 182 -2.99 -4.48 -8.07
CA ARG A 182 -4.03 -4.21 -9.07
C ARG A 182 -3.87 -2.86 -9.75
N LEU A 183 -2.94 -2.02 -9.33
CA LEU A 183 -2.73 -0.72 -9.96
C LEU A 183 -1.89 -0.92 -11.23
N PRO A 184 -2.26 -0.30 -12.36
CA PRO A 184 -1.37 -0.21 -13.51
C PRO A 184 -0.23 0.76 -13.17
N LEU A 185 0.82 0.24 -12.52
CA LEU A 185 1.92 1.02 -11.95
C LEU A 185 2.64 1.90 -12.99
N GLU A 186 2.62 1.51 -14.26
CA GLU A 186 3.14 2.31 -15.39
C GLU A 186 2.46 3.69 -15.54
N GLN A 187 1.22 3.82 -15.06
CA GLN A 187 0.44 5.06 -15.12
C GLN A 187 0.55 5.87 -13.82
N VAL A 188 1.18 5.29 -12.78
CA VAL A 188 1.33 5.90 -11.46
C VAL A 188 2.70 6.57 -11.38
N CYS A 189 2.71 7.84 -11.00
CA CYS A 189 3.95 8.61 -10.87
C CYS A 189 4.31 8.92 -9.41
N GLY A 190 3.45 8.59 -8.44
CA GLY A 190 3.76 8.69 -7.01
C GLY A 190 2.61 8.27 -6.09
N PHE A 191 2.91 8.17 -4.79
CA PHE A 191 1.97 7.71 -3.76
C PHE A 191 1.89 8.67 -2.56
N VAL A 192 0.68 8.84 -2.03
CA VAL A 192 0.44 9.54 -0.76
C VAL A 192 -0.59 8.77 0.08
N THR A 193 -0.22 8.36 1.29
CA THR A 193 -1.15 7.66 2.21
C THR A 193 -1.31 8.36 3.55
N GLU A 194 -2.49 8.25 4.17
CA GLU A 194 -2.74 8.78 5.51
C GLU A 194 -2.09 7.96 6.61
N LEU A 195 -2.05 6.63 6.40
CA LEU A 195 -1.49 5.65 7.30
C LEU A 195 -0.18 5.09 6.73
N GLY A 196 0.54 4.36 7.56
CA GLY A 196 1.80 3.71 7.21
C GLY A 196 3.03 4.43 7.74
N GLY A 197 4.10 3.66 7.87
CA GLY A 197 5.43 4.13 8.26
C GLY A 197 6.46 3.93 7.14
N PRO A 198 7.72 4.35 7.35
CA PRO A 198 8.79 4.24 6.36
C PRO A 198 9.18 2.79 6.02
N THR A 199 8.68 1.81 6.79
CA THR A 199 8.81 0.35 6.58
C THR A 199 7.53 -0.29 6.03
N SER A 200 6.45 0.48 5.85
CA SER A 200 5.18 -0.07 5.38
C SER A 200 5.28 -0.65 3.97
N HIS A 201 4.39 -1.59 3.63
CA HIS A 201 4.29 -2.18 2.30
C HIS A 201 4.23 -1.13 1.18
N THR A 202 3.47 -0.04 1.38
CA THR A 202 3.42 1.07 0.43
C THR A 202 4.80 1.72 0.23
N ALA A 203 5.55 1.92 1.32
CA ALA A 203 6.89 2.49 1.26
C ALA A 203 7.89 1.56 0.55
N ILE A 204 7.81 0.25 0.80
CA ILE A 204 8.66 -0.77 0.18
C ILE A 204 8.39 -0.81 -1.34
N ILE A 205 7.12 -0.95 -1.74
CA ILE A 205 6.71 -1.00 -3.15
C ILE A 205 7.09 0.29 -3.88
N ALA A 206 6.87 1.46 -3.27
CA ALA A 206 7.26 2.72 -3.88
C ALA A 206 8.78 2.82 -4.12
N ARG A 207 9.60 2.32 -3.19
CA ARG A 207 11.07 2.29 -3.37
C ARG A 207 11.51 1.33 -4.45
N SER A 208 10.95 0.12 -4.49
CA SER A 208 11.31 -0.86 -5.53
C SER A 208 10.95 -0.40 -6.93
N LEU A 209 9.91 0.45 -7.05
CA LEU A 209 9.49 1.07 -8.31
C LEU A 209 10.17 2.42 -8.58
N GLU A 210 11.06 2.89 -7.69
CA GLU A 210 11.67 4.22 -7.72
C GLU A 210 10.66 5.39 -7.83
N LEU A 211 9.45 5.20 -7.30
CA LEU A 211 8.38 6.19 -7.33
C LEU A 211 8.41 7.03 -6.04
N PRO A 212 8.30 8.37 -6.11
CA PRO A 212 8.19 9.21 -4.93
C PRO A 212 6.97 8.85 -4.07
N ALA A 213 7.17 8.76 -2.76
CA ALA A 213 6.10 8.40 -1.84
C ALA A 213 6.19 9.09 -0.49
N ILE A 214 5.03 9.46 0.04
CA ILE A 214 4.83 10.03 1.37
C ILE A 214 3.75 9.22 2.08
N VAL A 215 4.04 8.76 3.28
CA VAL A 215 3.09 8.01 4.12
C VAL A 215 2.78 8.80 5.39
N GLY A 216 1.75 8.45 6.14
CA GLY A 216 1.43 9.17 7.38
C GLY A 216 0.91 10.61 7.16
N ALA A 217 0.45 10.95 5.96
CA ALA A 217 -0.07 12.28 5.60
C ALA A 217 -1.53 12.41 6.07
N ALA A 218 -1.72 12.53 7.38
CA ALA A 218 -3.03 12.48 8.02
C ALA A 218 -4.06 13.45 7.38
N GLY A 219 -5.23 12.94 7.03
CA GLY A 219 -6.34 13.72 6.48
C GLY A 219 -6.20 14.10 4.99
N ILE A 220 -5.20 13.61 4.26
CA ILE A 220 -5.02 13.91 2.84
C ILE A 220 -6.23 13.48 2.00
N THR A 221 -6.88 12.35 2.33
CA THR A 221 -8.00 11.79 1.55
C THR A 221 -9.26 12.65 1.63
N THR A 222 -9.41 13.42 2.71
CA THR A 222 -10.55 14.32 2.89
C THR A 222 -10.37 15.67 2.20
N ARG A 223 -9.13 16.02 1.85
CA ARG A 223 -8.75 17.34 1.31
C ARG A 223 -8.50 17.31 -0.19
N VAL A 224 -8.00 16.19 -0.70
CA VAL A 224 -7.72 15.98 -2.12
C VAL A 224 -8.94 15.36 -2.80
N LYS A 225 -9.23 15.80 -4.02
CA LYS A 225 -10.25 15.23 -4.89
C LYS A 225 -9.61 14.66 -6.15
N ASN A 226 -10.31 13.72 -6.79
CA ASN A 226 -9.90 13.20 -8.10
C ASN A 226 -9.68 14.34 -9.09
N GLY A 227 -8.52 14.35 -9.74
CA GLY A 227 -8.15 15.35 -10.75
C GLY A 227 -7.51 16.63 -10.19
N ASP A 228 -7.36 16.78 -8.88
CA ASP A 228 -6.55 17.86 -8.30
C ASP A 228 -5.10 17.76 -8.78
N LEU A 229 -4.44 18.89 -8.99
CA LEU A 229 -3.02 18.90 -9.31
C LEU A 229 -2.22 18.81 -8.02
N LEU A 230 -1.33 17.82 -7.90
CA LEU A 230 -0.48 17.64 -6.74
C LEU A 230 0.99 17.79 -7.11
N ILE A 231 1.77 18.33 -6.17
CA ILE A 231 3.22 18.15 -6.13
C ILE A 231 3.51 17.27 -4.92
N VAL A 232 4.27 16.20 -5.14
CA VAL A 232 4.76 15.30 -4.09
C VAL A 232 6.28 15.41 -4.07
N ASP A 233 6.81 15.91 -2.96
CA ASP A 233 8.24 15.93 -2.64
C ASP A 233 8.52 14.83 -1.62
N GLY A 234 8.78 13.63 -2.13
CA GLY A 234 9.02 12.43 -1.34
C GLY A 234 10.29 12.50 -0.50
N GLY A 235 11.24 13.38 -0.84
CA GLY A 235 12.44 13.62 -0.05
C GLY A 235 12.17 14.47 1.19
N GLN A 236 11.31 15.49 1.08
CA GLN A 236 10.96 16.37 2.20
C GLN A 236 9.70 15.94 2.96
N GLY A 237 8.93 14.99 2.42
CA GLY A 237 7.66 14.57 3.03
C GLY A 237 6.58 15.65 2.87
N VAL A 238 6.62 16.41 1.77
CA VAL A 238 5.71 17.54 1.51
C VAL A 238 4.79 17.23 0.33
N VAL A 239 3.49 17.42 0.54
CA VAL A 239 2.46 17.38 -0.51
C VAL A 239 1.87 18.78 -0.67
N ILE A 240 1.81 19.27 -1.90
CA ILE A 240 1.22 20.56 -2.23
C ILE A 240 0.00 20.32 -3.11
N ILE A 241 -1.16 20.81 -2.67
CA ILE A 241 -2.45 20.61 -3.32
C ILE A 241 -2.82 21.86 -4.11
N ASN A 242 -3.15 21.67 -5.39
CA ASN A 242 -3.51 22.72 -6.34
C ASN A 242 -2.52 23.92 -6.29
N PRO A 243 -1.22 23.67 -6.53
CA PRO A 243 -0.19 24.70 -6.48
C PRO A 243 -0.45 25.81 -7.50
N ASP A 244 -0.03 27.03 -7.17
CA ASP A 244 -0.04 28.12 -8.12
C ASP A 244 1.05 27.95 -9.21
N SER A 245 1.01 28.80 -10.23
CA SER A 245 1.94 28.71 -11.36
C SER A 245 3.39 28.98 -10.95
N GLN A 246 3.63 29.80 -9.93
CA GLN A 246 4.97 30.12 -9.44
C GLN A 246 5.59 28.91 -8.72
N THR A 247 4.83 28.31 -7.80
CA THR A 247 5.21 27.09 -7.08
C THR A 247 5.44 25.93 -8.04
N THR A 248 4.54 25.74 -9.00
CA THR A 248 4.69 24.69 -10.04
C THR A 248 5.98 24.86 -10.83
N LYS A 249 6.32 26.09 -11.27
CA LYS A 249 7.59 26.37 -11.97
C LYS A 249 8.81 26.12 -11.09
N ALA A 250 8.75 26.52 -9.82
CA ALA A 250 9.85 26.32 -8.87
C ALA A 250 10.12 24.83 -8.64
N TYR A 251 9.08 24.03 -8.44
CA TYR A 251 9.21 22.58 -8.25
C TYR A 251 9.61 21.85 -9.52
N ARG A 252 9.14 22.28 -10.69
CA ARG A 252 9.62 21.72 -11.97
C ARG A 252 11.13 21.91 -12.15
N ARG A 253 11.67 23.08 -11.80
CA ARG A 253 13.13 23.32 -11.80
C ARG A 253 13.88 22.43 -10.80
N LYS A 254 13.29 22.18 -9.62
CA LYS A 254 13.87 21.26 -8.64
C LYS A 254 13.89 19.82 -9.18
N GLN A 255 12.78 19.37 -9.76
CA GLN A 255 12.64 18.06 -10.38
C GLN A 255 13.67 17.87 -11.51
N GLU A 256 13.81 18.84 -12.43
CA GLU A 256 14.81 18.80 -13.50
C GLU A 256 16.24 18.71 -12.95
N LYS A 257 16.54 19.45 -11.87
CA LYS A 257 17.86 19.42 -11.22
C LYS A 257 18.14 18.06 -10.56
N GLU A 258 17.15 17.46 -9.89
CA GLU A 258 17.27 16.09 -9.34
C GLU A 258 17.52 15.07 -10.44
N GLN A 259 16.79 15.17 -11.56
CA GLN A 259 16.95 14.28 -12.70
C GLN A 259 18.35 14.40 -13.33
N GLN A 260 18.84 15.63 -13.53
CA GLN A 260 20.20 15.88 -14.02
C GLN A 260 21.26 15.34 -13.06
N GLN A 261 21.06 15.50 -11.75
CA GLN A 261 21.96 14.94 -10.74
C GLN A 261 21.96 13.41 -10.79
N LYS A 262 20.79 12.77 -10.91
CA LYS A 262 20.66 11.31 -11.05
C LYS A 262 21.37 10.81 -12.31
N GLN A 263 21.20 11.48 -13.44
CA GLN A 263 21.92 11.16 -14.69
C GLN A 263 23.44 11.31 -14.56
N LYS A 264 23.90 12.38 -13.89
CA LYS A 264 25.32 12.58 -13.62
C LYS A 264 25.90 11.49 -12.73
N LEU A 265 25.17 11.08 -11.69
CA LEU A 265 25.59 9.97 -10.82
C LEU A 265 25.59 8.64 -11.59
N ALA A 266 24.60 8.40 -12.44
CA ALA A 266 24.56 7.21 -13.29
C ALA A 266 25.76 7.11 -14.25
N SER A 267 26.27 8.26 -14.75
CA SER A 267 27.50 8.27 -15.56
C SER A 267 28.77 7.84 -14.82
N LEU A 268 28.71 7.74 -13.48
CA LEU A 268 29.84 7.32 -12.65
C LEU A 268 29.83 5.81 -12.35
N ILE A 269 28.83 5.04 -12.79
CA ILE A 269 28.71 3.60 -12.49
C ILE A 269 29.98 2.83 -12.89
N ASP A 270 30.51 3.10 -14.08
CA ASP A 270 31.72 2.45 -14.60
C ASP A 270 33.02 3.22 -14.28
N SER A 271 32.93 4.32 -13.53
CA SER A 271 34.09 5.16 -13.21
C SER A 271 34.87 4.61 -12.01
N PRO A 272 36.22 4.73 -11.99
CA PRO A 272 37.00 4.31 -10.85
C PRO A 272 36.67 5.16 -9.61
N ALA A 273 36.48 4.50 -8.47
CA ALA A 273 36.31 5.19 -7.19
C ALA A 273 37.68 5.70 -6.69
N GLN A 274 38.04 6.91 -7.13
CA GLN A 274 39.33 7.53 -6.86
C GLN A 274 39.16 8.96 -6.31
N THR A 275 39.95 9.32 -5.30
CA THR A 275 40.02 10.70 -4.79
C THR A 275 40.77 11.62 -5.75
N LYS A 276 40.63 12.95 -5.58
CA LYS A 276 41.29 13.94 -6.47
C LYS A 276 42.82 13.89 -6.45
N ASP A 277 43.40 13.40 -5.36
CA ASP A 277 44.83 13.21 -5.14
C ASP A 277 45.32 11.79 -5.49
N GLY A 278 44.44 10.94 -6.03
CA GLY A 278 44.81 9.69 -6.69
C GLY A 278 44.66 8.43 -5.84
N LEU A 279 44.17 8.52 -4.61
CA LEU A 279 43.92 7.34 -3.77
C LEU A 279 42.73 6.54 -4.31
N GLN A 280 42.94 5.27 -4.61
CA GLN A 280 41.87 4.36 -5.03
C GLN A 280 41.17 3.76 -3.82
N MET A 281 39.85 3.58 -3.94
CA MET A 281 39.00 2.94 -2.94
C MET A 281 38.12 1.90 -3.62
N THR A 282 37.69 0.90 -2.86
CA THR A 282 36.71 -0.08 -3.33
C THR A 282 35.35 0.29 -2.76
N LEU A 283 34.37 0.50 -3.64
CA LEU A 283 32.97 0.64 -3.25
C LEU A 283 32.30 -0.72 -3.38
N LEU A 284 31.67 -1.18 -2.30
CA LEU A 284 30.94 -2.44 -2.23
C LEU A 284 29.51 -2.15 -1.74
N ALA A 285 28.55 -2.97 -2.16
CA ALA A 285 27.19 -2.95 -1.62
C ALA A 285 27.07 -4.02 -0.51
N ASN A 286 26.32 -3.70 0.54
CA ASN A 286 25.88 -4.71 1.50
C ASN A 286 24.62 -5.35 0.94
N ILE A 287 24.70 -6.64 0.60
CA ILE A 287 23.59 -7.44 0.10
C ILE A 287 23.24 -8.51 1.14
N GLY A 288 21.95 -8.66 1.43
CA GLY A 288 21.37 -9.72 2.23
C GLY A 288 20.74 -10.83 1.38
N GLU A 289 20.23 -10.48 0.19
CA GLU A 289 19.56 -11.40 -0.72
C GLU A 289 20.14 -11.37 -2.15
N PRO A 290 20.05 -12.45 -2.95
CA PRO A 290 20.67 -12.54 -4.29
C PRO A 290 20.16 -11.55 -5.36
N TRP A 291 19.06 -10.84 -5.11
CA TRP A 291 18.42 -9.90 -6.04
C TRP A 291 18.62 -8.42 -5.68
N GLU A 292 19.34 -8.13 -4.60
CA GLU A 292 19.78 -6.78 -4.21
C GLU A 292 21.06 -6.35 -4.95
#